data_AF-A0A847PKB8-F1
#
_entry.id   AF-A0A847PKB8-F1
#
_cell.length_a   1.000
_cell.length_b   1.000
_cell.length_c   1.000
_cell.angle_alpha   90.00
_cell.angle_beta   90.00
_cell.angle_gamma   90.00
#
_symmetry.space_group_name_H-M   'P 1'
#
loop_
_entity.id
_entity.type
_entity.pdbx_description
1 polymer ?
#
loop_
_entity_poly.entity_id
_entity_poly.type
_entity_poly.pdbx_seq_one_letter_code
_entity_poly.pdbx_strand_id
1 'polypeptide(L)'
;LPIHKLLFLLDLGFGAEVPEIKAAVDEILEHRDENGVYQSMTNIPKHFGGAGEDVFSWCLCDAPLLFLALLKAGVDYREYLKPGVDYLVSLCRDNGFPCAVSPELGRFRGPGRKDDCCPYATLIMADLLSYIPEYRDSQAAVTSVKALLNLWENSLSQHPYMFFMGTDFRKLKAPSIWYDIVSVAGVLSKYEFVRNDPRFIEMIEHIKGKQDENGLFTPESVYLKLKDWNFGQKKAPSPYLTYLCYRIFELN
;
A
#
# COMPACT_ATOMS: atom_id res chain seq x y z
N LEU A 1 12.89 12.05 4.20
CA LEU A 1 11.60 11.93 4.92
C LEU A 1 11.22 10.45 5.01
N PRO A 2 10.60 9.94 6.10
CA PRO A 2 10.06 8.57 6.12
C PRO A 2 9.03 8.37 5.00
N ILE A 3 9.04 7.21 4.34
CA ILE A 3 8.27 6.99 3.11
C ILE A 3 6.77 7.27 3.24
N HIS A 4 6.13 6.81 4.32
CA HIS A 4 4.71 7.07 4.55
C HIS A 4 4.40 8.56 4.80
N LYS A 5 5.34 9.31 5.37
CA LYS A 5 5.18 10.76 5.54
C LYS A 5 5.33 11.46 4.19
N LEU A 6 6.28 11.03 3.36
CA LEU A 6 6.47 11.56 2.01
C LEU A 6 5.22 11.33 1.16
N LEU A 7 4.70 10.10 1.10
CA LEU A 7 3.48 9.78 0.37
C LEU A 7 2.28 10.58 0.86
N PHE A 8 2.11 10.71 2.18
CA PHE A 8 1.02 11.53 2.73
C PHE A 8 1.12 12.99 2.31
N LEU A 9 2.31 13.59 2.29
CA LEU A 9 2.49 14.97 1.82
C LEU A 9 2.20 15.10 0.32
N LEU A 10 2.65 14.13 -0.49
CA LEU A 10 2.35 14.08 -1.93
C LEU A 10 0.84 13.94 -2.18
N ASP A 11 0.12 13.17 -1.36
CA ASP A 11 -1.34 13.02 -1.43
C ASP A 11 -2.10 14.30 -1.06
N LEU A 12 -1.51 15.16 -0.23
CA LEU A 12 -2.04 16.50 0.06
C LEU A 12 -1.77 17.51 -1.05
N GLY A 13 -1.00 17.13 -2.08
CA GLY A 13 -0.69 17.97 -3.24
C GLY A 13 0.59 18.79 -3.11
N PHE A 14 1.43 18.55 -2.10
CA PHE A 14 2.78 19.11 -2.07
C PHE A 14 3.70 18.37 -3.04
N GLY A 15 4.70 19.06 -3.60
CA GLY A 15 5.65 18.50 -4.55
C GLY A 15 7.11 18.89 -4.27
N ALA A 16 7.96 18.72 -5.27
CA ALA A 16 9.41 18.97 -5.18
C ALA A 16 9.77 20.46 -5.03
N GLU A 17 8.81 21.37 -5.07
CA GLU A 17 9.00 22.76 -4.65
C GLU A 17 9.23 22.89 -3.13
N VAL A 18 8.81 21.90 -2.34
CA VAL A 18 9.14 21.80 -0.91
C VAL A 18 10.53 21.14 -0.78
N PRO A 19 11.54 21.83 -0.19
CA PRO A 19 12.92 21.33 -0.14
C PRO A 19 13.05 19.93 0.49
N GLU A 20 12.28 19.64 1.53
CA GLU A 20 12.31 18.34 2.22
C GLU A 20 11.73 17.20 1.38
N ILE A 21 10.75 17.50 0.52
CA ILE A 21 10.19 16.54 -0.44
C ILE A 21 11.21 16.30 -1.54
N LYS A 22 11.79 17.37 -2.10
CA LYS A 22 12.86 17.26 -3.10
C LYS A 22 14.03 16.42 -2.59
N ALA A 23 14.56 16.72 -1.42
CA ALA A 23 15.66 15.97 -0.84
C ALA A 23 15.31 14.48 -0.63
N ALA A 24 14.07 14.17 -0.27
CA ALA A 24 13.63 12.78 -0.14
C ALA A 24 13.49 12.06 -1.48
N VAL A 25 13.03 12.75 -2.53
CA VAL A 25 12.94 12.23 -3.90
C VAL A 25 14.35 11.98 -4.46
N ASP A 26 15.24 12.95 -4.30
CA ASP A 26 16.64 12.83 -4.74
C ASP A 26 17.33 11.65 -4.04
N GLU A 27 17.14 11.48 -2.72
CA GLU A 27 17.67 10.32 -1.97
C GLU A 27 17.17 8.98 -2.52
N ILE A 28 15.87 8.86 -2.83
CA ILE A 28 15.35 7.61 -3.42
C ILE A 28 16.03 7.31 -4.76
N LEU A 29 16.27 8.34 -5.59
CA LEU A 29 16.87 8.19 -6.90
C LEU A 29 18.34 7.71 -6.85
N GLU A 30 19.04 7.94 -5.74
CA GLU A 30 20.44 7.53 -5.56
C GLU A 30 20.61 6.01 -5.33
N HIS A 31 19.59 5.33 -4.83
CA HIS A 31 19.70 3.91 -4.40
C HIS A 31 18.85 2.99 -5.27
N ARG A 32 19.46 2.41 -6.30
CA ARG A 32 18.80 1.54 -7.28
C ARG A 32 19.65 0.32 -7.62
N ASP A 33 19.02 -0.85 -7.70
CA ASP A 33 19.69 -2.09 -8.10
C ASP A 33 19.83 -2.24 -9.63
N GLU A 34 20.45 -3.34 -10.07
CA GLU A 34 20.66 -3.66 -11.48
C GLU A 34 19.37 -3.89 -12.29
N ASN A 35 18.28 -4.24 -11.61
CA ASN A 35 16.96 -4.42 -12.21
C ASN A 35 16.17 -3.11 -12.27
N GLY A 36 16.74 -2.01 -11.76
CA GLY A 36 16.08 -0.72 -11.69
C GLY A 36 15.17 -0.56 -10.47
N VAL A 37 15.22 -1.46 -9.49
CA VAL A 37 14.40 -1.40 -8.26
C VAL A 37 15.04 -0.46 -7.25
N TYR A 38 14.26 0.51 -6.76
CA TYR A 38 14.71 1.41 -5.71
C TYR A 38 14.82 0.70 -4.36
N GLN A 39 15.87 1.05 -3.62
CA GLN A 39 16.22 0.46 -2.34
C GLN A 39 15.97 1.45 -1.20
N SER A 40 15.69 0.92 -0.02
CA SER A 40 15.63 1.68 1.22
C SER A 40 16.60 1.09 2.25
N MET A 41 17.02 1.92 3.19
CA MET A 41 17.85 1.45 4.29
C MET A 41 17.03 0.53 5.20
N THR A 42 17.43 -0.73 5.25
CA THR A 42 16.72 -1.77 5.98
C THR A 42 17.66 -2.47 6.95
N ASN A 43 17.17 -2.77 8.15
CA ASN A 43 17.87 -3.60 9.11
C ASN A 43 16.94 -4.74 9.55
N ILE A 44 17.25 -5.95 9.08
CA ILE A 44 16.55 -7.17 9.49
C ILE A 44 17.43 -7.94 10.46
N PRO A 45 16.99 -8.14 11.73
CA PRO A 45 17.73 -8.93 12.70
C PRO A 45 18.04 -10.35 12.22
N LYS A 46 19.21 -10.88 12.62
CA LYS A 46 19.67 -12.22 12.23
C LYS A 46 18.68 -13.34 12.54
N HIS A 47 17.93 -13.22 13.64
CA HIS A 47 16.95 -14.24 14.04
C HIS A 47 15.71 -14.32 13.12
N PHE A 48 15.47 -13.30 12.29
CA PHE A 48 14.49 -13.35 11.21
C PHE A 48 15.10 -13.76 9.86
N GLY A 49 16.40 -14.05 9.80
CA GLY A 49 17.11 -14.47 8.59
C GLY A 49 17.78 -13.33 7.80
N GLY A 50 17.87 -12.12 8.38
CA GLY A 50 18.60 -10.98 7.80
C GLY A 50 20.07 -10.87 8.24
N ALA A 51 20.73 -9.80 7.81
CA ALA A 51 22.15 -9.53 8.12
C ALA A 51 22.38 -8.98 9.54
N GLY A 52 21.37 -8.32 10.13
CA GLY A 52 21.46 -7.63 11.43
C GLY A 52 22.27 -6.34 11.39
N GLU A 53 22.51 -5.79 10.20
CA GLU A 53 23.16 -4.51 9.95
C GLU A 53 22.32 -3.70 8.96
N ASP A 54 22.59 -2.40 8.90
CA ASP A 54 21.93 -1.49 7.98
C ASP A 54 22.43 -1.75 6.55
N VAL A 55 21.52 -2.09 5.65
CA VAL A 55 21.84 -2.37 4.25
C VAL A 55 20.78 -1.76 3.33
N PHE A 56 21.22 -1.13 2.24
CA PHE A 56 20.31 -0.77 1.16
C PHE A 56 19.83 -2.03 0.47
N SER A 57 18.52 -2.22 0.51
CA SER A 57 17.86 -3.41 -0.03
C SER A 57 16.43 -3.07 -0.38
N TRP A 58 15.71 -4.02 -0.95
CA TRP A 58 14.29 -3.86 -1.18
C TRP A 58 13.49 -5.09 -0.75
N CYS A 59 12.24 -4.84 -0.37
CA CYS A 59 11.23 -5.87 -0.25
C CYS A 59 9.97 -5.42 -0.99
N LEU A 60 9.18 -6.37 -1.48
CA LEU A 60 7.90 -6.03 -2.13
C LEU A 60 6.89 -5.36 -1.19
N CYS A 61 7.12 -5.41 0.12
CA CYS A 61 6.36 -4.66 1.12
C CYS A 61 6.82 -3.20 1.29
N ASP A 62 7.81 -2.73 0.51
CA ASP A 62 8.35 -1.38 0.63
C ASP A 62 8.65 -0.72 -0.73
N ALA A 63 9.37 -1.39 -1.63
CA ALA A 63 9.76 -0.84 -2.92
C ALA A 63 8.60 -0.20 -3.72
N PRO A 64 7.38 -0.78 -3.78
CA PRO A 64 6.28 -0.17 -4.52
C PRO A 64 5.91 1.23 -3.98
N LEU A 65 6.11 1.49 -2.69
CA LEU A 65 5.90 2.81 -2.08
C LEU A 65 6.92 3.84 -2.58
N LEU A 66 8.17 3.43 -2.80
CA LEU A 66 9.23 4.29 -3.37
C LEU A 66 8.85 4.69 -4.79
N PHE A 67 8.47 3.73 -5.64
CA PHE A 67 7.98 4.00 -7.00
C PHE A 67 6.76 4.91 -7.00
N LEU A 68 5.80 4.67 -6.10
CA LEU A 68 4.61 5.50 -5.99
C LEU A 68 4.94 6.94 -5.59
N ALA A 69 5.91 7.13 -4.69
CA ALA A 69 6.37 8.45 -4.29
C ALA A 69 7.04 9.20 -5.46
N LEU A 70 7.93 8.53 -6.21
CA LEU A 70 8.56 9.12 -7.40
C LEU A 70 7.54 9.48 -8.48
N LEU A 71 6.57 8.60 -8.73
CA LEU A 71 5.51 8.83 -9.71
C LEU A 71 4.67 10.05 -9.32
N LYS A 72 4.28 10.16 -8.04
CA LYS A 72 3.52 11.30 -7.51
C LYS A 72 4.34 12.60 -7.48
N ALA A 73 5.65 12.50 -7.32
CA ALA A 73 6.56 13.64 -7.39
C ALA A 73 6.83 14.14 -8.83
N GLY A 74 6.28 13.46 -9.85
CA GLY A 74 6.42 13.86 -11.25
C GLY A 74 7.75 13.45 -11.89
N VAL A 75 8.44 12.45 -11.32
CA VAL A 75 9.65 11.88 -11.94
C VAL A 75 9.28 11.17 -13.25
N ASP A 76 10.12 11.30 -14.28
CA ASP A 76 9.85 10.71 -15.59
C ASP A 76 9.70 9.19 -15.51
N TYR A 77 8.52 8.71 -15.87
CA TYR A 77 8.16 7.29 -15.76
C TYR A 77 9.03 6.41 -16.66
N ARG A 78 9.28 6.83 -17.91
CA ARG A 78 9.96 5.98 -18.90
C ARG A 78 11.43 5.80 -18.58
N GLU A 79 12.08 6.87 -18.13
CA GLU A 79 13.52 6.90 -17.85
C GLU A 79 13.85 6.27 -16.50
N TYR A 80 13.11 6.61 -15.44
CA TYR A 80 13.51 6.28 -14.08
C TYR A 80 12.71 5.13 -13.47
N LEU A 81 11.43 4.97 -13.83
CA LEU A 81 10.53 4.05 -13.12
C LEU A 81 10.30 2.74 -13.88
N LYS A 82 10.13 2.80 -15.20
CA LYS A 82 9.65 1.66 -16.00
C LYS A 82 10.47 0.38 -15.79
N PRO A 83 11.82 0.37 -15.88
CA PRO A 83 12.59 -0.87 -15.76
C PRO A 83 12.34 -1.59 -14.43
N GLY A 84 12.33 -0.84 -13.32
CA GLY A 84 12.06 -1.40 -12.01
C GLY A 84 10.62 -1.86 -11.83
N VAL A 85 9.64 -1.10 -12.35
CA VAL A 85 8.23 -1.52 -12.32
C VAL A 85 8.03 -2.81 -13.13
N ASP A 86 8.61 -2.91 -14.33
CA ASP A 86 8.55 -4.11 -15.17
C ASP A 86 9.11 -5.33 -14.41
N TYR A 87 10.26 -5.16 -13.75
CA TYR A 87 10.84 -6.21 -12.91
C TYR A 87 9.91 -6.59 -11.74
N LEU A 88 9.38 -5.61 -10.99
CA LEU A 88 8.45 -5.90 -9.89
C LEU A 88 7.20 -6.64 -10.38
N VAL A 89 6.62 -6.22 -11.52
CA VAL A 89 5.46 -6.89 -12.14
C VAL A 89 5.77 -8.33 -12.50
N SER A 90 6.99 -8.63 -12.96
CA SER A 90 7.41 -10.01 -13.28
C SER A 90 7.39 -10.98 -12.09
N LEU A 91 7.36 -10.46 -10.86
CA LEU A 91 7.27 -11.26 -9.64
C LEU A 91 5.84 -11.70 -9.29
N CYS A 92 4.84 -11.21 -10.03
CA CYS A 92 3.43 -11.57 -9.82
C CYS A 92 3.22 -13.07 -10.06
N ARG A 93 2.39 -13.70 -9.23
CA ARG A 93 1.96 -15.10 -9.34
C ARG A 93 0.46 -15.16 -9.53
N ASP A 94 -0.09 -16.35 -9.79
CA ASP A 94 -1.53 -16.57 -9.97
C ASP A 94 -2.39 -16.18 -8.76
N ASN A 95 -1.79 -16.05 -7.58
CA ASN A 95 -2.44 -15.62 -6.35
C ASN A 95 -2.03 -14.22 -5.87
N GLY A 96 -1.38 -13.41 -6.70
CA GLY A 96 -0.91 -12.07 -6.35
C GLY A 96 0.61 -12.02 -6.11
N PHE A 97 1.06 -11.08 -5.28
CA PHE A 97 2.49 -10.87 -5.06
C PHE A 97 3.00 -11.62 -3.82
N PRO A 98 4.18 -12.25 -3.90
CA PRO A 98 4.77 -12.96 -2.76
C PRO A 98 5.48 -12.01 -1.79
N CYS A 99 5.97 -12.56 -0.68
CA CYS A 99 7.00 -11.90 0.13
C CYS A 99 8.37 -12.06 -0.55
N ALA A 100 8.64 -11.27 -1.59
CA ALA A 100 9.93 -11.23 -2.28
C ALA A 100 10.80 -10.09 -1.76
N VAL A 101 12.11 -10.32 -1.81
CA VAL A 101 13.16 -9.40 -1.35
C VAL A 101 14.36 -9.42 -2.27
N SER A 102 15.18 -8.38 -2.17
CA SER A 102 16.45 -8.27 -2.87
C SER A 102 17.49 -9.27 -2.34
N PRO A 103 18.53 -9.59 -3.13
CA PRO A 103 19.58 -10.53 -2.74
C PRO A 103 20.30 -10.14 -1.43
N GLU A 104 20.40 -8.85 -1.12
CA GLU A 104 21.04 -8.32 0.09
C GLU A 104 20.34 -8.80 1.38
N LEU A 105 19.04 -9.14 1.31
CA LEU A 105 18.30 -9.70 2.45
C LEU A 105 18.39 -11.23 2.54
N GLY A 106 19.20 -11.85 1.67
CA GLY A 106 19.57 -13.26 1.73
C GLY A 106 18.37 -14.19 1.65
N ARG A 107 18.10 -14.91 2.75
CA ARG A 107 16.99 -15.88 2.85
C ARG A 107 15.80 -15.36 3.67
N PHE A 108 15.79 -14.07 3.98
CA PHE A 108 14.69 -13.48 4.73
C PHE A 108 13.35 -13.76 4.03
N ARG A 109 12.37 -14.12 4.85
CA ARG A 109 10.98 -14.23 4.42
C ARG A 109 10.10 -13.86 5.59
N GLY A 110 8.99 -13.19 5.30
CA GLY A 110 7.96 -12.93 6.29
C GLY A 110 7.41 -14.22 6.94
N PRO A 111 6.72 -14.07 8.08
CA PRO A 111 6.17 -15.17 8.87
C PRO A 111 4.94 -15.79 8.19
N GLY A 112 5.16 -16.68 7.21
CA GLY A 112 4.09 -17.31 6.43
C GLY A 112 4.59 -18.44 5.52
N ARG A 113 3.66 -19.06 4.79
CA ARG A 113 3.99 -20.11 3.81
C ARG A 113 4.58 -19.48 2.55
N LYS A 114 5.50 -20.20 1.89
CA LYS A 114 6.23 -19.70 0.71
C LYS A 114 5.32 -19.41 -0.49
N ASP A 115 4.27 -20.21 -0.61
CA ASP A 115 3.40 -20.22 -1.79
C ASP A 115 2.16 -19.32 -1.59
N ASP A 116 1.97 -18.78 -0.38
CA ASP A 116 0.94 -17.77 -0.12
C ASP A 116 1.30 -16.45 -0.80
N CYS A 117 0.27 -15.66 -1.13
CA CYS A 117 0.46 -14.24 -1.40
C CYS A 117 0.82 -13.50 -0.12
N CYS A 118 1.58 -12.43 -0.23
CA CYS A 118 1.74 -11.46 0.83
C CYS A 118 0.67 -10.37 0.65
N PRO A 119 -0.31 -10.23 1.56
CA PRO A 119 -1.43 -9.31 1.37
C PRO A 119 -1.02 -7.85 1.26
N TYR A 120 -0.07 -7.41 2.07
CA TYR A 120 0.41 -6.03 2.04
C TYR A 120 1.20 -5.72 0.77
N ALA A 121 2.13 -6.61 0.36
CA ALA A 121 2.83 -6.47 -0.92
C ALA A 121 1.84 -6.41 -2.10
N THR A 122 0.84 -7.29 -2.10
CA THR A 122 -0.19 -7.32 -3.14
C THR A 122 -1.00 -6.04 -3.15
N LEU A 123 -1.36 -5.49 -1.98
CA LEU A 123 -2.08 -4.23 -1.85
C LEU A 123 -1.29 -3.06 -2.44
N ILE A 124 -0.03 -2.87 -2.05
CA ILE A 124 0.75 -1.71 -2.49
C ILE A 124 1.25 -1.83 -3.94
N MET A 125 1.43 -3.06 -4.44
CA MET A 125 1.62 -3.28 -5.88
C MET A 125 0.35 -2.93 -6.65
N ALA A 126 -0.82 -3.42 -6.23
CA ALA A 126 -2.08 -3.03 -6.86
C ALA A 126 -2.29 -1.50 -6.78
N ASP A 127 -1.86 -0.84 -5.71
CA ASP A 127 -1.94 0.62 -5.65
C ASP A 127 -1.05 1.28 -6.70
N LEU A 128 0.23 0.90 -6.78
CA LEU A 128 1.18 1.42 -7.77
C LEU A 128 0.68 1.22 -9.21
N LEU A 129 0.25 0.00 -9.57
CA LEU A 129 -0.23 -0.31 -10.91
C LEU A 129 -1.47 0.49 -11.30
N SER A 130 -2.31 0.87 -10.32
CA SER A 130 -3.51 1.67 -10.59
C SER A 130 -3.19 3.08 -11.12
N TYR A 131 -1.99 3.61 -10.89
CA TYR A 131 -1.57 4.93 -11.38
C TYR A 131 -0.86 4.88 -12.73
N ILE A 132 -0.54 3.69 -13.25
CA ILE A 132 0.24 3.54 -14.48
C ILE A 132 -0.68 2.99 -15.58
N PRO A 133 -1.03 3.78 -16.62
CA PRO A 133 -1.99 3.35 -17.65
C PRO A 133 -1.64 2.03 -18.33
N GLU A 134 -0.36 1.74 -18.55
CA GLU A 134 0.13 0.48 -19.14
C GLU A 134 -0.19 -0.75 -18.27
N TYR A 135 -0.31 -0.56 -16.95
CA TYR A 135 -0.44 -1.64 -15.99
C TYR A 135 -1.81 -1.75 -15.31
N ARG A 136 -2.61 -0.68 -15.32
CA ARG A 136 -3.91 -0.64 -14.64
C ARG A 136 -4.83 -1.80 -15.01
N ASP A 137 -4.85 -2.20 -16.29
CA ASP A 137 -5.69 -3.30 -16.77
C ASP A 137 -4.88 -4.57 -17.12
N SER A 138 -3.63 -4.63 -16.65
CA SER A 138 -2.76 -5.78 -16.88
C SER A 138 -3.22 -7.01 -16.10
N GLN A 139 -2.76 -8.19 -16.54
CA GLN A 139 -3.02 -9.44 -15.82
C GLN A 139 -2.51 -9.38 -14.37
N ALA A 140 -1.37 -8.72 -14.10
CA ALA A 140 -0.84 -8.58 -12.74
C ALA A 140 -1.75 -7.73 -11.84
N ALA A 141 -2.33 -6.64 -12.37
CA ALA A 141 -3.32 -5.84 -11.66
C ALA A 141 -4.59 -6.65 -11.36
N VAL A 142 -5.15 -7.31 -12.37
CA VAL A 142 -6.36 -8.15 -12.24
C VAL A 142 -6.14 -9.26 -11.22
N THR A 143 -5.00 -9.96 -11.29
CA THR A 143 -4.66 -11.04 -10.35
C THR A 143 -4.51 -10.51 -8.92
N SER A 144 -3.86 -9.35 -8.74
CA SER A 144 -3.68 -8.74 -7.42
C SER A 144 -5.01 -8.33 -6.79
N VAL A 145 -5.88 -7.71 -7.58
CA VAL A 145 -7.23 -7.32 -7.15
C VAL A 145 -8.05 -8.54 -6.76
N LYS A 146 -8.07 -9.60 -7.59
CA LYS A 146 -8.76 -10.85 -7.28
C LYS A 146 -8.21 -11.52 -6.02
N ALA A 147 -6.90 -11.49 -5.80
CA ALA A 147 -6.29 -12.01 -4.59
C ALA A 147 -6.79 -11.27 -3.33
N LEU A 148 -6.83 -9.93 -3.36
CA LEU A 148 -7.35 -9.12 -2.24
C LEU A 148 -8.84 -9.40 -1.95
N LEU A 149 -9.66 -9.52 -3.00
CA LEU A 149 -11.08 -9.87 -2.86
C LEU A 149 -11.27 -11.29 -2.29
N ASN A 150 -10.46 -12.26 -2.74
CA ASN A 150 -10.48 -13.63 -2.21
C ASN A 150 -10.09 -13.66 -0.71
N LEU A 151 -9.14 -12.82 -0.29
CA LEU A 151 -8.76 -12.72 1.13
C LEU A 151 -9.89 -12.17 1.98
N TRP A 152 -10.67 -11.21 1.46
CA TRP A 152 -11.86 -10.70 2.14
C TRP A 152 -12.93 -11.77 2.31
N GLU A 153 -13.29 -12.44 1.22
CA GLU A 153 -14.27 -13.52 1.19
C GLU A 153 -13.93 -14.63 2.20
N ASN A 154 -12.63 -14.92 2.34
CA ASN A 154 -12.13 -15.94 3.25
C ASN A 154 -11.57 -15.38 4.57
N SER A 155 -11.92 -14.14 4.93
CA SER A 155 -11.28 -13.37 6.02
C SER A 155 -11.38 -14.01 7.41
N LEU A 156 -12.31 -14.95 7.61
CA LEU A 156 -12.48 -15.70 8.86
C LEU A 156 -11.54 -16.90 8.99
N SER A 157 -11.00 -17.41 7.88
CA SER A 157 -10.21 -18.65 7.84
C SER A 157 -8.82 -18.48 7.24
N GLN A 158 -8.59 -17.45 6.43
CA GLN A 158 -7.31 -17.16 5.79
C GLN A 158 -6.64 -15.93 6.40
N HIS A 159 -5.36 -16.09 6.72
CA HIS A 159 -4.50 -15.05 7.29
C HIS A 159 -3.03 -15.27 6.86
N PRO A 160 -2.74 -15.26 5.54
CA PRO A 160 -1.40 -15.49 5.06
C PRO A 160 -0.46 -14.42 5.61
N TYR A 161 0.77 -14.83 5.95
CA TYR A 161 1.76 -13.97 6.57
C TYR A 161 1.31 -13.24 7.86
N MET A 162 0.33 -13.81 8.58
CA MET A 162 -0.29 -13.22 9.78
C MET A 162 -1.06 -11.92 9.52
N PHE A 163 -1.45 -11.64 8.28
CA PHE A 163 -2.34 -10.52 7.95
C PHE A 163 -3.80 -10.92 8.16
N PHE A 164 -4.24 -10.86 9.41
CA PHE A 164 -5.62 -11.16 9.79
C PHE A 164 -6.58 -10.07 9.32
N MET A 165 -7.61 -10.46 8.58
CA MET A 165 -8.74 -9.59 8.23
C MET A 165 -9.87 -9.73 9.25
N GLY A 166 -9.55 -9.60 10.55
CA GLY A 166 -10.52 -9.71 11.65
C GLY A 166 -11.19 -8.38 12.02
N THR A 167 -11.50 -8.20 13.30
CA THR A 167 -12.11 -6.97 13.84
C THR A 167 -11.21 -5.74 13.67
N ASP A 168 -9.90 -5.88 13.85
CA ASP A 168 -8.95 -4.75 13.75
C ASP A 168 -8.72 -4.28 12.31
N PHE A 169 -8.84 -5.17 11.33
CA PHE A 169 -8.80 -4.82 9.92
C PHE A 169 -10.00 -3.94 9.53
N ARG A 170 -11.17 -4.26 10.10
CA ARG A 170 -12.44 -3.58 9.84
C ARG A 170 -12.57 -2.21 10.52
N LYS A 171 -11.61 -1.79 11.35
CA LYS A 171 -11.57 -0.45 11.96
C LYS A 171 -11.18 0.60 10.93
N LEU A 172 -11.89 1.72 10.89
CA LEU A 172 -11.54 2.85 10.04
C LEU A 172 -10.28 3.54 10.58
N LYS A 173 -9.33 3.79 9.68
CA LYS A 173 -8.05 4.42 9.99
C LYS A 173 -7.68 5.40 8.89
N ALA A 174 -6.92 6.42 9.27
CA ALA A 174 -6.25 7.30 8.34
C ALA A 174 -4.85 7.68 8.88
N PRO A 175 -3.88 7.97 8.01
CA PRO A 175 -3.96 7.89 6.55
C PRO A 175 -4.03 6.44 6.03
N SER A 176 -4.31 6.27 4.74
CA SER A 176 -4.47 4.97 4.06
C SER A 176 -3.12 4.25 3.85
N ILE A 177 -2.40 3.93 4.94
CA ILE A 177 -1.03 3.38 4.89
C ILE A 177 -0.92 1.94 5.40
N TRP A 178 -1.95 1.39 6.05
CA TRP A 178 -1.90 0.03 6.60
C TRP A 178 -2.71 -0.95 5.77
N TYR A 179 -2.49 -2.24 6.02
CA TYR A 179 -3.43 -3.28 5.59
C TYR A 179 -4.69 -3.25 6.47
N ASP A 180 -5.64 -2.39 6.10
CA ASP A 180 -6.96 -2.24 6.73
C ASP A 180 -8.04 -2.00 5.66
N ILE A 181 -9.30 -1.99 6.10
CA ILE A 181 -10.44 -1.91 5.18
C ILE A 181 -10.48 -0.60 4.38
N VAL A 182 -10.02 0.52 4.93
CA VAL A 182 -10.00 1.81 4.23
C VAL A 182 -8.95 1.77 3.12
N SER A 183 -7.76 1.25 3.42
CA SER A 183 -6.71 1.14 2.41
C SER A 183 -7.05 0.12 1.31
N VAL A 184 -7.58 -1.05 1.69
CA VAL A 184 -7.97 -2.07 0.71
C VAL A 184 -9.10 -1.58 -0.18
N ALA A 185 -10.18 -1.03 0.39
CA ALA A 185 -11.27 -0.46 -0.41
C ALA A 185 -10.80 0.74 -1.26
N GLY A 186 -9.90 1.57 -0.72
CA GLY A 186 -9.26 2.68 -1.42
C GLY A 186 -8.53 2.25 -2.68
N VAL A 187 -7.72 1.19 -2.61
CA VAL A 187 -7.01 0.65 -3.78
C VAL A 187 -7.98 -0.02 -4.75
N LEU A 188 -8.89 -0.86 -4.24
CA LEU A 188 -9.86 -1.60 -5.07
C LEU A 188 -10.78 -0.65 -5.86
N SER A 189 -11.19 0.48 -5.26
CA SER A 189 -12.06 1.47 -5.91
C SER A 189 -11.47 2.08 -7.19
N LYS A 190 -10.16 2.00 -7.39
CA LYS A 190 -9.48 2.55 -8.59
C LYS A 190 -9.63 1.66 -9.83
N TYR A 191 -10.18 0.46 -9.67
CA TYR A 191 -10.34 -0.53 -10.72
C TYR A 191 -11.82 -0.67 -11.10
N GLU A 192 -12.18 -0.21 -12.30
CA GLU A 192 -13.59 -0.16 -12.73
C GLU A 192 -14.29 -1.52 -12.72
N PHE A 193 -13.57 -2.60 -13.01
CA PHE A 193 -14.13 -3.96 -13.04
C PHE A 193 -14.53 -4.49 -11.66
N VAL A 194 -14.14 -3.82 -10.56
CA VAL A 194 -14.44 -4.24 -9.19
C VAL A 194 -15.77 -3.68 -8.68
N ARG A 195 -16.31 -2.64 -9.32
CA ARG A 195 -17.47 -1.87 -8.84
C ARG A 195 -18.71 -2.72 -8.54
N ASN A 196 -18.91 -3.76 -9.36
CA ASN A 196 -20.04 -4.69 -9.23
C ASN A 196 -19.68 -6.00 -8.53
N ASP A 197 -18.45 -6.17 -8.04
CA ASP A 197 -18.05 -7.38 -7.32
C ASP A 197 -18.72 -7.38 -5.92
N PRO A 198 -19.48 -8.43 -5.56
CA PRO A 198 -20.21 -8.46 -4.29
C PRO A 198 -19.28 -8.34 -3.08
N ARG A 199 -18.06 -8.86 -3.16
CA ARG A 199 -17.08 -8.80 -2.08
C ARG A 199 -16.60 -7.37 -1.83
N PHE A 200 -16.49 -6.58 -2.89
CA PHE A 200 -16.17 -5.16 -2.77
C PHE A 200 -17.36 -4.38 -2.22
N ILE A 201 -18.56 -4.64 -2.71
CA ILE A 201 -19.79 -4.03 -2.21
C ILE A 201 -19.95 -4.26 -0.70
N GLU A 202 -19.68 -5.46 -0.20
CA GLU A 202 -19.66 -5.75 1.24
C GLU A 202 -18.69 -4.86 2.03
N MET A 203 -17.48 -4.60 1.49
CA MET A 203 -16.54 -3.67 2.13
C MET A 203 -17.11 -2.25 2.15
N ILE A 204 -17.72 -1.80 1.04
CA ILE A 204 -18.33 -0.48 0.94
C ILE A 204 -19.48 -0.32 1.93
N GLU A 205 -20.36 -1.31 2.03
CA GLU A 205 -21.46 -1.34 2.99
C GLU A 205 -20.94 -1.33 4.43
N HIS A 206 -19.89 -2.08 4.73
CA HIS A 206 -19.25 -2.06 6.04
C HIS A 206 -18.68 -0.68 6.39
N ILE A 207 -18.06 0.01 5.43
CA ILE A 207 -17.57 1.38 5.64
C ILE A 207 -18.76 2.32 5.84
N LYS A 208 -19.76 2.33 4.94
CA LYS A 208 -20.95 3.19 5.01
C LYS A 208 -21.73 2.99 6.31
N GLY A 209 -21.80 1.77 6.84
CA GLY A 209 -22.45 1.47 8.12
C GLY A 209 -21.80 2.15 9.33
N LYS A 210 -20.62 2.75 9.18
CA LYS A 210 -19.91 3.51 10.22
C LYS A 210 -20.05 5.03 10.08
N GLN A 211 -20.84 5.47 9.11
CA GLN A 211 -21.15 6.87 8.90
C GLN A 211 -22.11 7.36 9.99
N ASP A 212 -21.87 8.56 10.53
CA ASP A 212 -22.82 9.20 11.45
C ASP A 212 -23.98 9.88 10.70
N GLU A 213 -24.94 10.41 11.46
CA GLU A 213 -26.13 11.11 10.95
C GLU A 213 -25.82 12.35 10.09
N ASN A 214 -24.62 12.91 10.20
CA ASN A 214 -24.16 14.06 9.42
C ASN A 214 -23.33 13.63 8.20
N GLY A 215 -23.21 12.33 7.94
CA GLY A 215 -22.45 11.82 6.83
C GLY A 215 -20.93 11.74 7.09
N LEU A 216 -20.47 11.85 8.33
CA LEU A 216 -19.06 11.92 8.71
C LEU A 216 -18.54 10.62 9.34
N PHE A 217 -17.22 10.46 9.38
CA PHE A 217 -16.55 9.26 9.89
C PHE A 217 -15.56 9.58 11.01
N THR A 218 -15.60 8.78 12.08
CA THR A 218 -14.66 8.88 13.22
C THR A 218 -13.62 7.75 13.16
N PRO A 219 -12.31 8.04 13.30
CA PRO A 219 -11.30 6.99 13.32
C PRO A 219 -11.47 6.05 14.51
N GLU A 220 -11.31 4.75 14.28
CA GLU A 220 -11.42 3.71 15.32
C GLU A 220 -10.04 3.19 15.76
N SER A 221 -9.02 3.42 14.93
CA SER A 221 -7.61 3.23 15.26
C SER A 221 -6.76 4.37 14.70
N VAL A 222 -5.70 4.73 15.43
CA VAL A 222 -4.91 5.95 15.14
C VAL A 222 -3.43 5.67 15.26
N TYR A 223 -2.63 6.37 14.45
CA TYR A 223 -1.19 6.36 14.61
C TYR A 223 -0.76 7.45 15.59
N LEU A 224 -0.15 7.07 16.72
CA LEU A 224 0.29 8.06 17.70
C LEU A 224 1.34 9.04 17.17
N LYS A 225 2.11 8.67 16.14
CA LYS A 225 3.04 9.61 15.47
C LYS A 225 2.34 10.73 14.71
N LEU A 226 1.04 10.59 14.45
CA LEU A 226 0.20 11.58 13.77
C LEU A 226 -0.96 12.06 14.67
N LYS A 227 -0.79 11.97 16.01
CA LYS A 227 -1.84 12.32 16.99
C LYS A 227 -2.36 13.76 16.86
N ASP A 228 -1.53 14.67 16.34
CA ASP A 228 -1.84 16.09 16.22
C ASP A 228 -2.61 16.43 14.93
N TRP A 229 -2.88 15.44 14.07
CA TRP A 229 -3.76 15.57 12.91
C TRP A 229 -5.21 15.25 13.27
N ASN A 230 -6.18 15.71 12.46
CA ASN A 230 -7.60 15.50 12.75
C ASN A 230 -8.03 14.01 12.85
N PHE A 231 -7.26 13.12 12.22
CA PHE A 231 -7.45 11.66 12.22
C PHE A 231 -6.60 10.95 13.30
N GLY A 232 -5.81 11.69 14.07
CA GLY A 232 -4.99 11.20 15.17
C GLY A 232 -5.76 10.93 16.47
N GLN A 233 -7.09 10.95 16.43
CA GLN A 233 -8.00 10.84 17.56
C GLN A 233 -9.22 9.96 17.23
N LYS A 234 -9.95 9.51 18.26
CA LYS A 234 -11.10 8.57 18.14
C LYS A 234 -12.41 9.07 18.75
N LYS A 235 -12.49 10.36 19.08
CA LYS A 235 -13.58 10.97 19.86
C LYS A 235 -14.54 11.78 19.00
N ALA A 236 -14.09 12.27 17.85
CA ALA A 236 -14.86 13.14 16.98
C ALA A 236 -14.66 12.75 15.50
N PRO A 237 -15.57 13.15 14.60
CA PRO A 237 -15.38 12.93 13.18
C PRO A 237 -14.10 13.58 12.64
N SER A 238 -13.46 12.90 11.68
CA SER A 238 -12.26 13.38 11.00
C SER A 238 -12.63 13.81 9.57
N PRO A 239 -12.43 15.09 9.21
CA PRO A 239 -12.62 15.54 7.84
C PRO A 239 -11.77 14.76 6.82
N TYR A 240 -10.55 14.38 7.18
CA TYR A 240 -9.66 13.66 6.26
C TYR A 240 -10.08 12.20 6.07
N LEU A 241 -10.42 11.48 7.14
CA LEU A 241 -10.97 10.13 7.00
C LEU A 241 -12.28 10.16 6.20
N THR A 242 -13.13 11.15 6.48
CA THR A 242 -14.39 11.35 5.74
C THR A 242 -14.12 11.54 4.25
N TYR A 243 -13.18 12.42 3.90
CA TYR A 243 -12.74 12.59 2.51
C TYR A 243 -12.27 11.27 1.87
N LEU A 244 -11.43 10.48 2.55
CA LEU A 244 -10.98 9.19 2.02
C LEU A 244 -12.16 8.22 1.76
N CYS A 245 -13.12 8.14 2.69
CA CYS A 245 -14.31 7.32 2.52
C CYS A 245 -15.17 7.78 1.33
N TYR A 246 -15.39 9.08 1.15
CA TYR A 246 -16.12 9.58 -0.03
C TYR A 246 -15.37 9.33 -1.33
N ARG A 247 -14.04 9.45 -1.35
CA ARG A 247 -13.23 9.10 -2.53
C ARG A 247 -13.39 7.63 -2.93
N ILE A 248 -13.52 6.73 -1.96
CA ILE A 248 -13.83 5.33 -2.21
C ILE A 248 -15.22 5.19 -2.87
N PHE A 249 -16.20 5.96 -2.42
CA PHE A 249 -17.58 5.89 -2.93
C PHE A 249 -17.76 6.53 -4.30
N GLU A 250 -17.05 7.63 -4.60
CA GLU A 250 -17.14 8.34 -5.89
C GLU A 250 -16.50 7.56 -7.03
N LEU A 251 -15.48 6.75 -6.72
CA LEU A 251 -14.82 5.89 -7.70
C LEU A 251 -15.57 4.57 -7.92
N ASN A 252 -16.65 4.33 -7.18
CA ASN A 252 -17.55 3.19 -7.31
C ASN A 252 -18.74 3.47 -8.22
#